data_AF-A0A534Q4S6-F1
#
_entry.id   AF-A0A534Q4S6-F1
#
_cell.length_a   1.000
_cell.length_b   1.000
_cell.length_c   1.000
_cell.angle_alpha   90.00
_cell.angle_beta   90.00
_cell.angle_gamma   90.00
#
_symmetry.space_group_name_H-M   'P 1'
#
loop_
_entity.id
_entity.type
_entity.pdbx_description
1 polymer ?
#
loop_
_entity_poly.entity_id
_entity_poly.type
_entity_poly.pdbx_seq_one_letter_code
_entity_poly.pdbx_strand_id
1 'polypeptide(L)'
;MGSRIVRELVGRGYDVTALVGADLDNHNLDGVDVELRPFDLLDRDGVREAHEGGELLIHNAACYSFWLPDPNQIYRVNVDGTQHVLDAAADHGYR
;
A
#
# COMPACT_ATOMS: atom_id res chain seq x y z
N MET A 1 -0.71 8.38 8.56
CA MET A 1 -1.24 7.25 9.35
C MET A 1 -0.44 5.98 9.10
N GLY A 2 -0.27 5.55 7.84
CA GLY A 2 0.52 4.35 7.49
C GLY A 2 1.93 4.32 8.08
N SER A 3 2.65 5.45 8.11
CA SER A 3 3.98 5.54 8.72
C SER A 3 4.03 5.12 10.19
N ARG A 4 2.96 5.34 10.97
CA ARG A 4 2.88 4.90 12.37
C ARG A 4 2.71 3.39 12.49
N ILE A 5 1.96 2.78 11.56
CA ILE A 5 1.82 1.32 11.47
C ILE A 5 3.18 0.70 11.16
N VAL A 6 3.89 1.23 10.15
CA VAL A 6 5.22 0.77 9.77
C VAL A 6 6.20 0.86 10.94
N ARG A 7 6.29 2.02 11.61
CA ARG A 7 7.16 2.22 12.78
C ARG A 7 6.88 1.22 13.90
N GLU A 8 5.60 0.94 14.16
CA GLU A 8 5.20 -0.03 15.19
C GLU A 8 5.60 -1.46 14.82
N LEU A 9 5.39 -1.87 13.56
CA LEU A 9 5.75 -3.21 13.09
C LEU A 9 7.28 -3.43 13.10
N VAL A 10 8.04 -2.47 12.59
CA VAL A 10 9.51 -2.50 12.64
C VAL A 10 9.99 -2.54 14.09
N GLY A 11 9.41 -1.73 14.97
CA GLY A 11 9.72 -1.73 16.41
C GLY A 11 9.41 -3.05 17.12
N ARG A 12 8.51 -3.87 16.57
CA ARG A 12 8.19 -5.22 17.04
C ARG A 12 9.06 -6.32 16.42
N GLY A 13 9.96 -5.96 15.50
CA GLY A 13 10.88 -6.89 14.84
C GLY A 13 10.31 -7.59 13.61
N TYR A 14 9.23 -7.09 13.00
CA TYR A 14 8.78 -7.57 11.70
C TYR A 14 9.68 -7.01 10.59
N ASP A 15 9.93 -7.83 9.57
CA ASP A 15 10.48 -7.36 8.29
C ASP A 15 9.35 -6.68 7.51
N VAL A 16 9.56 -5.43 7.09
CA VAL A 16 8.49 -4.59 6.53
C VAL A 16 8.93 -3.99 5.20
N THR A 17 8.16 -4.29 4.16
CA THR A 17 8.16 -3.55 2.91
C THR A 17 6.95 -2.62 2.88
N ALA A 18 7.18 -1.31 2.72
CA ALA A 18 6.14 -0.32 2.54
C ALA A 18 5.97 0.02 1.06
N LEU A 19 4.80 -0.33 0.52
CA LEU A 19 4.38 0.03 -0.83
C LEU A 19 3.80 1.45 -0.81
N VAL A 20 4.46 2.40 -1.48
CA VAL A 20 4.14 3.83 -1.43
C VAL A 20 3.89 4.37 -2.83
N GLY A 21 2.84 5.18 -2.99
CA GLY A 21 2.55 5.89 -4.24
C GLY A 21 3.79 6.63 -4.75
N ALA A 22 4.15 6.44 -6.02
CA ALA A 22 5.38 7.00 -6.60
C ALA A 22 5.50 8.52 -6.44
N ASP A 23 4.37 9.22 -6.48
CA ASP A 23 4.30 10.69 -6.35
C ASP A 23 4.00 11.17 -4.91
N LEU A 24 3.99 10.26 -3.93
CA LEU A 24 3.65 10.58 -2.55
C LEU A 24 4.90 10.84 -1.71
N ASP A 25 4.82 11.88 -0.90
CA ASP A 25 5.85 12.22 0.08
C ASP A 25 5.89 11.18 1.22
N ASN A 26 7.08 10.62 1.44
CA ASN A 26 7.34 9.56 2.40
C ASN A 26 8.29 9.96 3.55
N HIS A 27 8.59 11.25 3.75
CA HIS A 27 9.48 11.72 4.84
C HIS A 27 9.07 11.22 6.24
N ASN A 28 7.79 10.89 6.42
CA ASN A 28 7.28 10.31 7.67
C ASN A 28 7.88 8.93 8.00
N LEU A 29 8.59 8.30 7.06
CA LEU A 29 9.34 7.05 7.21
C LEU A 29 10.86 7.27 7.35
N ASP A 30 11.32 8.52 7.39
CA ASP A 30 12.74 8.82 7.59
C ASP A 30 13.25 8.20 8.90
N GLY A 31 14.43 7.57 8.80
CA GLY A 31 15.09 6.88 9.91
C GLY A 31 14.42 5.58 10.37
N VAL A 32 13.45 5.05 9.61
CA VAL A 32 12.88 3.71 9.85
C VAL A 32 13.61 2.69 8.99
N ASP A 33 13.98 1.56 9.58
CA ASP A 33 14.53 0.41 8.85
C ASP A 33 13.40 -0.32 8.13
N VAL A 34 13.04 0.18 6.95
CA VAL A 34 11.93 -0.31 6.13
C VAL A 34 12.33 -0.25 4.66
N GLU A 35 11.97 -1.29 3.89
CA GLU A 35 12.10 -1.22 2.44
C GLU A 35 10.98 -0.38 1.85
N LEU A 36 11.32 0.64 1.05
CA LEU A 36 10.35 1.46 0.33
C LEU A 36 10.27 0.99 -1.12
N ARG A 37 9.08 0.61 -1.58
CA ARG A 37 8.83 0.29 -3.00
C ARG A 37 7.77 1.22 -3.59
N PRO A 38 8.05 1.86 -4.74
CA PRO A 38 7.04 2.58 -5.51
C PRO A 38 5.88 1.66 -5.88
N PHE A 39 4.66 2.20 -5.89
CA PHE A 39 3.45 1.41 -6.05
C PHE A 39 2.31 2.20 -6.68
N ASP A 40 1.50 1.56 -7.50
CA ASP A 40 0.24 2.09 -8.00
C ASP A 40 -0.88 1.07 -7.79
N LEU A 41 -1.93 1.44 -7.06
CA LEU A 41 -3.08 0.58 -6.80
C LEU A 41 -3.89 0.28 -8.06
N LEU A 42 -3.80 1.12 -9.09
CA LEU A 42 -4.55 0.94 -10.34
C LEU A 42 -3.82 0.02 -11.32
N ASP A 43 -2.54 -0.30 -11.08
CA ASP A 43 -1.80 -1.31 -11.81
C ASP A 43 -2.02 -2.69 -11.19
N ARG A 44 -2.99 -3.44 -11.71
CA ARG A 44 -3.38 -4.75 -11.17
C ARG A 44 -2.22 -5.76 -11.15
N ASP A 45 -1.41 -5.79 -12.21
CA ASP A 45 -0.32 -6.77 -12.30
C ASP A 45 0.84 -6.34 -11.41
N GLY A 46 1.16 -5.04 -11.36
CA GLY A 46 2.11 -4.48 -10.39
C GLY A 46 1.67 -4.72 -8.94
N VAL A 47 0.37 -4.64 -8.64
CA VAL A 47 -0.19 -5.00 -7.33
C VAL A 47 0.07 -6.47 -7.04
N ARG A 48 -0.18 -7.37 -7.97
CA ARG A 48 0.07 -8.81 -7.77
C ARG A 48 1.55 -9.08 -7.50
N GLU A 49 2.45 -8.52 -8.29
CA GLU A 49 3.90 -8.73 -8.18
C GLU A 49 4.47 -8.15 -6.87
N ALA A 50 4.01 -6.96 -6.45
CA ALA A 50 4.50 -6.31 -5.25
C ALA A 50 4.17 -7.06 -3.94
N HIS A 51 3.17 -7.96 -3.97
CA HIS A 51 2.76 -8.78 -2.84
C HIS A 51 3.34 -10.21 -2.88
N GLU A 52 4.28 -10.50 -3.78
CA GLU A 52 4.93 -11.81 -3.78
C GLU A 52 5.83 -11.99 -2.54
N GLY A 53 5.71 -13.15 -1.88
CA GLY A 53 6.59 -13.56 -0.78
C GLY A 53 6.27 -12.98 0.60
N GLY A 54 5.22 -12.15 0.74
CA GLY A 54 4.79 -11.65 2.05
C GLY A 54 3.89 -12.64 2.80
N GLU A 55 3.95 -12.59 4.13
CA GLU A 55 3.12 -13.43 5.01
C GLU A 55 1.90 -12.69 5.57
N LEU A 56 2.03 -11.37 5.77
CA LEU A 56 1.01 -10.49 6.33
C LEU A 56 0.84 -9.26 5.44
N LEU A 57 -0.40 -8.82 5.26
CA LEU A 57 -0.76 -7.66 4.45
C LEU A 57 -1.57 -6.67 5.28
N ILE A 58 -1.14 -5.40 5.26
CA ILE A 58 -1.92 -4.29 5.84
C ILE A 58 -2.21 -3.26 4.76
N HIS A 59 -3.48 -3.13 4.39
CA HIS A 59 -3.94 -2.13 3.44
C HIS A 59 -4.42 -0.86 4.17
N ASN A 60 -3.67 0.25 4.00
CA ASN A 60 -4.04 1.56 4.51
C ASN A 60 -4.02 2.64 3.41
N ALA A 61 -4.00 2.23 2.14
CA ALA A 61 -3.98 3.18 1.03
C ALA A 61 -5.41 3.70 0.78
N ALA A 62 -5.55 5.02 0.65
CA ALA A 62 -6.82 5.66 0.34
C ALA A 62 -6.60 7.04 -0.28
N CYS A 63 -7.45 7.39 -1.23
CA CYS A 63 -7.62 8.74 -1.73
C CYS A 63 -8.75 9.44 -0.98
N TYR A 64 -8.48 10.60 -0.38
CA TYR A 64 -9.44 11.37 0.44
C TYR A 64 -9.67 12.80 -0.09
N SER A 65 -9.23 13.10 -1.32
CA SER A 65 -9.34 14.44 -1.89
C SER A 65 -10.73 14.67 -2.49
N PHE A 66 -11.53 15.53 -1.86
CA PHE A 66 -12.87 15.90 -2.32
C PHE A 66 -12.87 16.83 -3.56
N TRP A 67 -11.72 17.39 -3.92
CA TRP A 67 -11.58 18.39 -4.99
C TRP A 67 -10.73 17.87 -6.15
N LEU A 68 -10.92 16.59 -6.50
CA LEU A 68 -10.26 16.03 -7.68
C LEU A 68 -10.95 16.52 -8.96
N PRO A 69 -10.19 16.80 -10.03
CA PRO A 69 -10.77 17.13 -11.34
C PRO A 69 -11.69 16.03 -11.89
N ASP A 70 -11.38 14.77 -11.59
CA ASP A 70 -12.24 13.61 -11.86
C ASP A 70 -12.76 13.02 -10.54
N PRO A 71 -14.06 13.15 -10.23
CA PRO A 71 -14.63 12.59 -9.01
C PRO A 71 -14.60 11.06 -8.97
N ASN A 72 -14.50 10.39 -10.13
CA ASN A 72 -14.41 8.93 -10.18
C ASN A 72 -13.03 8.42 -9.72
N GLN A 73 -12.02 9.29 -9.64
CA GLN A 73 -10.68 8.90 -9.19
C GLN A 73 -10.70 8.38 -7.75
N ILE A 74 -11.54 8.95 -6.87
CA ILE A 74 -11.71 8.46 -5.50
C ILE A 74 -12.25 7.03 -5.52
N TYR A 75 -13.26 6.77 -6.35
CA TYR A 75 -13.87 5.44 -6.46
C TYR A 75 -12.86 4.43 -7.02
N ARG A 76 -12.18 4.77 -8.13
CA ARG A 76 -11.17 3.89 -8.74
C ARG A 76 -10.07 3.52 -7.75
N VAL A 77 -9.51 4.49 -7.03
CA VAL A 77 -8.43 4.23 -6.08
C VAL A 77 -8.92 3.42 -4.88
N ASN A 78 -10.06 3.80 -4.28
CA ASN A 78 -10.52 3.20 -3.02
C ASN A 78 -11.33 1.92 -3.18
N VAL A 79 -11.91 1.68 -4.36
CA VAL A 79 -12.73 0.49 -4.62
C VAL A 79 -11.97 -0.46 -5.52
N ASP A 80 -11.66 -0.05 -6.76
CA ASP A 80 -10.99 -0.92 -7.71
C ASP A 80 -9.57 -1.26 -7.22
N GLY A 81 -8.84 -0.26 -6.69
CA GLY A 81 -7.53 -0.47 -6.10
C GLY A 81 -7.55 -1.42 -4.89
N THR A 82 -8.53 -1.29 -3.99
CA THR A 82 -8.69 -2.24 -2.88
C THR A 82 -9.05 -3.63 -3.38
N GLN A 83 -9.87 -3.76 -4.43
CA GLN A 83 -10.17 -5.05 -5.05
C GLN A 83 -8.90 -5.72 -5.58
N HIS A 84 -8.01 -4.98 -6.26
CA HIS A 84 -6.73 -5.53 -6.72
C HIS A 84 -5.87 -6.08 -5.58
N VAL A 85 -5.84 -5.37 -4.44
CA VAL A 85 -5.10 -5.80 -3.25
C VAL A 85 -5.70 -7.08 -2.66
N LEU A 86 -7.03 -7.17 -2.57
CA LEU A 86 -7.71 -8.37 -2.06
C LEU A 86 -7.50 -9.58 -2.99
N ASP A 87 -7.55 -9.36 -4.31
CA ASP A 87 -7.29 -10.40 -5.31
C ASP A 87 -5.84 -10.91 -5.16
N ALA A 88 -4.86 -10.00 -5.09
CA ALA A 88 -3.46 -10.36 -4.87
C ALA A 88 -3.25 -11.11 -3.54
N ALA A 89 -3.94 -10.69 -2.47
CA ALA A 89 -3.89 -11.35 -1.18
C ALA A 89 -4.40 -12.80 -1.27
N ALA A 90 -5.51 -13.01 -1.96
CA ALA A 90 -6.10 -14.33 -2.18
C ALA A 90 -5.19 -15.22 -3.05
N ASP A 91 -4.59 -14.66 -4.09
CA ASP A 91 -3.68 -15.35 -5.00
C ASP A 91 -2.41 -15.87 -4.32
N HIS A 92 -1.86 -15.10 -3.38
CA HIS A 92 -0.64 -15.44 -2.64
C HIS A 92 -0.92 -16.16 -1.31
N GLY A 93 -2.19 -16.38 -0.97
CA GLY A 93 -2.59 -17.14 0.22
C GLY A 93 -2.36 -16.41 1.56
N TYR A 94 -2.39 -15.08 1.55
CA TYR A 94 -2.38 -14.27 2.77
C TYR A 94 -3.55 -14.67 3.68
N ARG A 95 -3.34 -14.62 5.00
CA ARG A 95 -4.31 -15.06 6.02
C ARG A 95 -4.80 -13.92 6.90
#